data_AF-A0A258HEL1-F1
#
_entry.id   AF-A0A258HEL1-F1
#
_cell.length_a   1.000
_cell.length_b   1.000
_cell.length_c   1.000
_cell.angle_alpha   90.00
_cell.angle_beta   90.00
_cell.angle_gamma   90.00
#
_symmetry.space_group_name_H-M   'P 1'
#
loop_
_entity.id
_entity.type
_entity.pdbx_description
1 polymer ?
#
loop_
_entity_poly.entity_id
_entity_poly.type
_entity_poly.pdbx_seq_one_letter_code
_entity_poly.pdbx_strand_id
1 'polypeptide(L)'
;MQLPNDNRVIIAIGVGLAVLAAVVLALVFGGSREPAAPKAPETEGPGGLTVNVGDAPSLEPTRALRCFVDGQFIGMATLSDCARRNGLATDALDVGLDETGALAAAPTASFAPPPALPDATATAGSDVVDPYDTTLPEKPQPQPQARVERASGAPCLRFTGSDWRDLGQMSLNQCVQALYAGTCVRPGDAQYGRHGNLTLRLVPRRVEQSNDNTRFRILADQDRSCQFPSLNG
;
A
#
# COMPACT_ATOMS: atom_id res chain seq x y z
N MET A 1 15.43 -1.92 -93.09
CA MET A 1 14.65 -1.08 -92.16
C MET A 1 15.21 -1.30 -90.78
N GLN A 2 15.92 -0.31 -90.25
CA GLN A 2 16.70 -0.39 -89.01
C GLN A 2 15.78 0.12 -87.89
N LEU A 3 15.29 -0.76 -87.02
CA LEU A 3 14.57 -0.36 -85.81
C LEU A 3 15.61 -0.03 -84.74
N PRO A 4 15.68 1.22 -84.23
CA PRO A 4 16.60 1.56 -83.15
C PRO A 4 16.23 0.76 -81.90
N ASN A 5 17.19 -0.01 -81.39
CA ASN A 5 17.10 -0.73 -80.13
C ASN A 5 17.20 0.27 -78.97
N ASP A 6 16.12 0.98 -78.69
CA ASP A 6 16.04 1.89 -77.56
C ASP A 6 15.87 1.08 -76.26
N ASN A 7 17.01 0.69 -75.70
CA ASN A 7 17.09 0.12 -74.35
C ASN A 7 16.37 1.02 -73.31
N ARG A 8 16.24 2.32 -73.60
CA ARG A 8 15.46 3.29 -72.82
C ARG A 8 13.95 3.02 -72.82
N VAL A 9 13.37 2.53 -73.92
CA VAL A 9 11.94 2.19 -73.99
C VAL A 9 11.67 0.91 -73.20
N ILE A 10 12.57 -0.08 -73.27
CA ILE A 10 12.47 -1.32 -72.49
C ILE A 10 12.61 -1.02 -70.98
N ILE A 11 13.54 -0.14 -70.61
CA ILE A 11 13.70 0.32 -69.21
C ILE A 11 12.47 1.13 -68.75
N ALA A 12 11.93 2.02 -69.58
CA ALA A 12 10.76 2.81 -69.24
C ALA A 12 9.50 1.95 -69.01
N ILE A 13 9.29 0.92 -69.84
CA ILE A 13 8.19 -0.03 -69.68
C ILE A 13 8.40 -0.88 -68.41
N GLY A 14 9.62 -1.34 -68.15
CA GLY A 14 9.95 -2.11 -66.94
C GLY A 14 9.75 -1.33 -65.64
N VAL A 15 10.17 -0.06 -65.61
CA VAL A 15 9.98 0.83 -64.45
C VAL A 15 8.50 1.11 -64.20
N GLY A 16 7.72 1.36 -65.26
CA GLY A 16 6.28 1.60 -65.15
C GLY A 16 5.53 0.41 -64.53
N LEU A 17 5.87 -0.81 -64.94
CA LEU A 17 5.27 -2.04 -64.41
C LEU A 17 5.64 -2.29 -62.94
N ALA A 18 6.90 -2.04 -62.56
CA ALA A 18 7.35 -2.21 -61.18
C ALA A 18 6.70 -1.22 -60.21
N VAL A 19 6.54 0.05 -60.62
CA VAL A 19 5.87 1.08 -59.79
C VAL A 19 4.39 0.75 -59.61
N LEU A 20 3.70 0.32 -60.68
CA LEU A 20 2.30 -0.09 -60.58
C LEU A 20 2.11 -1.30 -59.66
N ALA A 21 2.98 -2.31 -59.76
CA ALA A 21 2.94 -3.47 -58.87
C ALA A 21 3.17 -3.08 -57.40
N ALA A 22 4.09 -2.16 -57.13
CA ALA A 22 4.36 -1.66 -55.78
C ALA A 22 3.18 -0.88 -55.20
N VAL A 23 2.50 -0.05 -55.99
CA VAL A 23 1.30 0.70 -55.54
C VAL A 23 0.15 -0.24 -55.24
N VAL A 24 -0.07 -1.27 -56.07
CA VAL A 24 -1.12 -2.27 -55.81
C VAL A 24 -0.81 -3.07 -54.54
N LEU A 25 0.44 -3.50 -54.33
CA LEU A 25 0.85 -4.14 -53.07
C LEU A 25 0.68 -3.21 -51.87
N ALA A 26 1.01 -1.93 -52.00
CA ALA A 26 0.84 -0.95 -50.93
C ALA A 26 -0.65 -0.74 -50.58
N LEU A 27 -1.56 -0.79 -51.55
CA LEU A 27 -3.00 -0.66 -51.29
C LEU A 27 -3.61 -1.94 -50.71
N VAL A 28 -3.14 -3.12 -51.12
CA VAL A 28 -3.64 -4.41 -50.60
C VAL A 28 -3.11 -4.71 -49.19
N PHE A 29 -1.87 -4.33 -48.88
CA PHE A 29 -1.22 -4.62 -47.58
C PHE A 29 -1.08 -3.39 -46.65
N GLY A 30 -1.50 -2.19 -47.08
CA GLY A 30 -1.33 -0.94 -46.34
C GLY A 30 -2.55 -0.48 -45.53
N GLY A 31 -3.66 -1.22 -45.53
CA GLY A 31 -4.77 -0.98 -44.61
C GLY A 31 -4.41 -1.45 -43.20
N SER A 32 -4.18 -0.50 -42.30
CA SER A 32 -3.86 -0.65 -40.86
C SER A 32 -2.38 -0.81 -40.51
N ARG A 33 -1.64 0.30 -40.60
CA ARG A 33 -0.47 0.54 -39.74
C ARG A 33 -0.63 1.89 -39.05
N GLU A 34 -1.02 1.86 -37.78
CA GLU A 34 -0.87 2.99 -36.88
C GLU A 34 0.62 3.39 -36.80
N PRO A 35 0.94 4.69 -36.65
CA PRO A 35 2.31 5.12 -36.45
C PRO A 35 2.84 4.54 -35.14
N ALA A 36 3.82 3.64 -35.24
CA ALA A 36 4.53 3.10 -34.09
C ALA A 36 5.20 4.25 -33.32
N ALA A 37 4.81 4.40 -32.05
CA ALA A 37 5.49 5.28 -31.11
C ALA A 37 6.98 4.89 -30.97
N PRO A 38 7.88 5.85 -30.71
CA PRO A 38 9.31 5.56 -30.54
C PRO A 38 9.52 4.59 -29.36
N LYS A 39 10.13 3.45 -29.65
CA LYS A 39 10.53 2.43 -28.67
C LYS A 39 11.58 3.05 -27.73
N ALA A 40 11.25 3.23 -26.46
CA ALA A 40 12.22 3.54 -25.41
C ALA A 40 13.14 2.32 -25.16
N PRO A 41 14.40 2.53 -24.70
CA PRO A 41 15.39 1.47 -24.63
C PRO A 41 14.98 0.36 -23.66
N GLU A 42 15.14 -0.86 -24.13
CA GLU A 42 14.81 -2.11 -23.48
C GLU A 42 15.77 -2.30 -22.30
N THR A 43 15.26 -2.19 -21.07
CA THR A 43 16.01 -2.59 -19.87
C THR A 43 15.73 -4.07 -19.65
N GLU A 44 16.54 -4.92 -20.26
CA GLU A 44 16.51 -6.36 -20.02
C GLU A 44 17.16 -6.67 -18.66
N GLY A 45 16.33 -7.07 -17.70
CA GLY A 45 16.73 -7.75 -16.48
C GLY A 45 15.67 -8.79 -16.11
N PRO A 46 16.05 -10.04 -15.75
CA PRO A 46 15.09 -11.06 -15.37
C PRO A 46 14.52 -10.74 -13.99
N GLY A 47 13.30 -10.21 -13.95
CA GLY A 47 12.61 -9.83 -12.71
C GLY A 47 11.71 -8.60 -12.81
N GLY A 48 11.57 -7.99 -13.99
CA GLY A 48 10.64 -6.88 -14.19
C GLY A 48 9.19 -7.33 -14.03
N LEU A 49 8.53 -6.90 -12.96
CA LEU A 49 7.09 -7.01 -12.78
C LEU A 49 6.39 -6.29 -13.95
N THR A 50 5.87 -7.06 -14.91
CA THR A 50 5.12 -6.50 -16.03
C THR A 50 3.71 -6.13 -15.55
N VAL A 51 3.50 -4.85 -15.25
CA VAL A 51 2.17 -4.31 -14.95
C VAL A 51 1.42 -4.16 -16.27
N ASN A 52 0.56 -5.13 -16.59
CA ASN A 52 -0.44 -4.97 -17.64
C ASN A 52 -1.52 -4.01 -17.15
N VAL A 53 -1.32 -2.72 -17.35
CA VAL A 53 -2.39 -1.72 -17.26
C VAL A 53 -3.25 -1.88 -18.51
N GLY A 54 -4.20 -2.82 -18.48
CA GLY A 54 -5.36 -2.71 -19.35
C GLY A 54 -6.12 -1.43 -18.99
N ASP A 55 -6.70 -0.75 -19.98
CA ASP A 55 -7.46 0.49 -19.79
C ASP A 55 -8.35 0.38 -18.56
N ALA A 56 -8.04 1.16 -17.51
CA ALA A 56 -8.85 1.18 -16.31
C ALA A 56 -10.24 1.71 -16.73
N PRO A 57 -11.32 0.91 -16.62
CA PRO A 57 -12.64 1.42 -16.93
C PRO A 57 -12.90 2.60 -16.01
N SER A 58 -13.26 3.75 -16.59
CA SER A 58 -13.61 4.94 -15.83
C SER A 58 -14.59 4.58 -14.72
N LEU A 59 -14.30 5.07 -13.52
CA LEU A 59 -15.19 4.93 -12.36
C LEU A 59 -16.45 5.74 -12.62
N GLU A 60 -17.45 5.11 -13.24
CA GLU A 60 -18.77 5.68 -13.40
C GLU A 60 -19.44 5.79 -12.02
N PRO A 61 -19.83 6.98 -11.54
CA PRO A 61 -20.38 7.19 -10.19
C PRO A 61 -21.65 6.39 -9.90
N THR A 62 -22.35 5.96 -10.95
CA THR A 62 -23.59 5.19 -10.91
C THR A 62 -23.37 3.68 -10.98
N ARG A 63 -22.14 3.21 -11.19
CA ARG A 63 -21.83 1.77 -11.26
C ARG A 63 -21.99 1.15 -9.87
N ALA A 64 -22.72 0.03 -9.82
CA ALA A 64 -22.87 -0.74 -8.61
C ALA A 64 -21.55 -1.48 -8.30
N LEU A 65 -21.05 -1.28 -7.09
CA LEU A 65 -19.80 -1.83 -6.55
C LEU A 65 -20.14 -2.73 -5.36
N ARG A 66 -19.26 -3.68 -5.05
CA ARG A 66 -19.41 -4.48 -3.83
C ARG A 66 -19.17 -3.58 -2.61
N CYS A 67 -20.15 -3.47 -1.73
CA CYS A 67 -20.07 -2.63 -0.54
C CYS A 67 -19.76 -3.46 0.70
N PHE A 68 -18.72 -3.04 1.42
CA PHE A 68 -18.33 -3.64 2.69
C PHE A 68 -18.52 -2.62 3.82
N VAL A 69 -19.14 -3.06 4.92
CA VAL A 69 -19.30 -2.27 6.15
C VAL A 69 -18.71 -3.09 7.28
N ASP A 70 -17.78 -2.51 8.05
CA ASP A 70 -17.02 -3.21 9.10
C ASP A 70 -16.35 -4.52 8.62
N GLY A 71 -15.95 -4.56 7.35
CA GLY A 71 -15.32 -5.74 6.73
C GLY A 71 -16.29 -6.82 6.24
N GLN A 72 -17.60 -6.64 6.39
CA GLN A 72 -18.60 -7.60 5.91
C GLN A 72 -19.26 -7.13 4.61
N PHE A 73 -19.40 -8.03 3.64
CA PHE A 73 -20.13 -7.77 2.39
C PHE A 73 -21.63 -7.66 2.66
N ILE A 74 -22.22 -6.51 2.32
CA ILE A 74 -23.65 -6.23 2.52
C ILE A 74 -24.45 -6.16 1.22
N GLY A 75 -23.79 -6.31 0.07
CA GLY A 75 -24.43 -6.29 -1.25
C GLY A 75 -23.79 -5.28 -2.21
N MET A 76 -24.42 -5.14 -3.38
CA MET A 76 -24.02 -4.17 -4.39
C MET A 76 -24.64 -2.79 -4.10
N ALA A 77 -23.86 -1.72 -4.16
CA ALA A 77 -24.33 -0.36 -3.96
C ALA A 77 -23.49 0.63 -4.80
N THR A 78 -24.01 1.83 -5.06
CA THR A 78 -23.20 2.91 -5.64
C THR A 78 -22.14 3.38 -4.63
N LEU A 79 -21.10 4.08 -5.10
CA LEU A 79 -20.04 4.60 -4.22
C LEU A 79 -20.60 5.52 -3.13
N SER A 80 -21.55 6.39 -3.49
CA SER A 80 -22.20 7.32 -2.55
C SER A 80 -23.08 6.61 -1.53
N ASP A 81 -23.81 5.56 -1.93
CA ASP A 81 -24.63 4.80 -1.00
C ASP A 81 -23.78 3.92 -0.08
N CYS A 82 -22.67 3.38 -0.56
CA CYS A 82 -21.74 2.64 0.28
C CYS A 82 -21.02 3.53 1.30
N ALA A 83 -20.58 4.73 0.89
CA ALA A 83 -19.94 5.70 1.78
C ALA A 83 -20.90 6.14 2.89
N ARG A 84 -22.16 6.43 2.55
CA ARG A 84 -23.22 6.78 3.51
C ARG A 84 -23.43 5.69 4.56
N ARG A 85 -23.44 4.41 4.16
CA ARG A 85 -23.59 3.26 5.07
C ARG A 85 -22.38 3.05 5.98
N ASN A 86 -21.20 3.44 5.51
CA ASN A 86 -19.97 3.45 6.32
C ASN A 86 -19.81 4.71 7.18
N GLY A 87 -20.75 5.67 7.12
CA GLY A 87 -20.64 6.95 7.83
C GLY A 87 -19.52 7.86 7.30
N LEU A 88 -19.10 7.66 6.05
CA LEU A 88 -17.98 8.36 5.41
C LEU A 88 -18.47 9.34 4.33
N ALA A 89 -17.69 10.40 4.09
CA ALA A 89 -17.79 11.16 2.85
C ALA A 89 -17.36 10.29 1.65
N THR A 90 -17.95 10.51 0.48
CA THR A 90 -17.65 9.75 -0.76
C THR A 90 -16.16 9.64 -1.06
N ASP A 91 -15.42 10.70 -0.75
CA ASP A 91 -14.02 10.89 -1.09
C ASP A 91 -13.08 10.16 -0.11
N ALA A 92 -13.63 9.58 0.95
CA ALA A 92 -12.91 8.79 1.95
C ALA A 92 -13.06 7.27 1.75
N LEU A 93 -13.81 6.85 0.72
CA LEU A 93 -14.00 5.45 0.37
C LEU A 93 -13.12 5.12 -0.84
N ASP A 94 -12.23 4.14 -0.70
CA ASP A 94 -11.34 3.74 -1.78
C ASP A 94 -11.99 2.61 -2.59
N VAL A 95 -11.76 2.65 -3.90
CA VAL A 95 -12.30 1.70 -4.87
C VAL A 95 -11.15 0.87 -5.41
N GLY A 96 -10.97 -0.30 -4.82
CA GLY A 96 -9.94 -1.27 -5.19
C GLY A 96 -10.53 -2.49 -5.88
N LEU A 97 -9.66 -3.40 -6.29
CA LEU A 97 -10.06 -4.75 -6.66
C LEU A 97 -10.03 -5.63 -5.41
N ASP A 98 -11.08 -6.42 -5.18
CA ASP A 98 -11.08 -7.44 -4.13
C ASP A 98 -10.20 -8.65 -4.53
N GLU A 99 -10.07 -9.64 -3.64
CA GLU A 99 -9.29 -10.87 -3.88
C GLU A 99 -9.76 -11.66 -5.12
N THR A 100 -10.96 -11.38 -5.62
CA THR A 100 -11.54 -12.01 -6.82
C THR A 100 -11.30 -11.19 -8.09
N GLY A 101 -10.66 -10.03 -8.00
CA GLY A 101 -10.42 -9.12 -9.11
C GLY A 101 -11.65 -8.27 -9.49
N ALA A 102 -12.63 -8.13 -8.59
CA ALA A 102 -13.83 -7.32 -8.82
C ALA A 102 -13.72 -5.97 -8.10
N LEU A 103 -14.28 -4.90 -8.70
CA LEU A 103 -14.30 -3.57 -8.09
C LEU A 103 -15.11 -3.58 -6.79
N ALA A 104 -14.44 -3.24 -5.69
CA ALA A 104 -14.98 -3.19 -4.35
C ALA A 104 -14.68 -1.82 -3.73
N ALA A 105 -15.68 -1.27 -3.04
CA ALA A 105 -15.53 -0.03 -2.30
C ALA A 105 -15.44 -0.36 -0.81
N ALA A 106 -14.33 0.02 -0.18
CA ALA A 106 -14.08 -0.26 1.23
C ALA A 106 -13.41 0.96 1.91
N PRO A 107 -13.44 1.04 3.24
CA PRO A 107 -12.60 2.00 3.96
C PRO A 107 -11.15 1.90 3.48
N THR A 108 -10.46 3.03 3.32
CA THR A 108 -9.10 3.13 2.74
C THR A 108 -8.07 2.14 3.28
N ALA A 109 -8.27 1.66 4.50
CA ALA A 109 -7.37 0.73 5.19
C ALA A 109 -7.73 -0.75 5.01
N SER A 110 -8.91 -1.07 4.47
CA SER A 110 -9.40 -2.45 4.36
C SER A 110 -8.65 -3.28 3.31
N PHE A 111 -7.88 -2.62 2.44
CA PHE A 111 -7.02 -3.28 1.46
C PHE A 111 -5.64 -3.67 2.00
N ALA A 112 -5.27 -3.16 3.19
CA ALA A 112 -4.07 -3.56 3.91
C ALA A 112 -4.49 -4.26 5.21
N PRO A 113 -4.52 -5.60 5.27
CA PRO A 113 -4.94 -6.31 6.47
C PRO A 113 -3.96 -6.07 7.62
N PRO A 114 -4.44 -5.97 8.88
CA PRO A 114 -3.56 -5.82 10.03
C PRO A 114 -2.67 -7.06 10.18
N PRO A 115 -1.38 -6.87 10.53
CA PRO A 115 -0.45 -7.97 10.73
C PRO A 115 -0.82 -8.80 11.97
N ALA A 116 -0.31 -10.02 12.02
CA ALA A 116 -0.35 -10.84 13.22
C ALA A 116 0.40 -10.14 14.38
N LEU A 117 -0.16 -10.26 15.57
CA LEU A 117 0.42 -9.66 16.78
C LEU A 117 1.67 -10.46 17.19
N PRO A 118 2.70 -9.80 17.76
CA PRO A 118 3.85 -10.50 18.28
C PRO A 118 3.44 -11.38 19.48
N ASP A 119 4.03 -12.57 19.58
CA ASP A 119 3.81 -13.47 20.70
C ASP A 119 4.26 -12.81 22.01
N ALA A 120 3.36 -12.74 22.99
CA ALA A 120 3.63 -12.11 24.29
C ALA A 120 4.70 -12.84 25.13
N THR A 121 5.23 -13.98 24.66
CA THR A 121 6.17 -14.83 25.38
C THR A 121 7.64 -14.43 25.21
N ALA A 122 7.97 -13.49 24.31
CA ALA A 122 9.37 -13.14 24.03
C ALA A 122 9.94 -11.97 24.88
N THR A 123 9.16 -11.35 25.77
CA THR A 123 9.62 -10.16 26.54
C THR A 123 9.40 -10.29 28.05
N ALA A 124 9.27 -11.51 28.57
CA ALA A 124 9.54 -11.76 29.98
C ALA A 124 11.02 -12.11 30.10
N GLY A 125 11.85 -11.08 30.30
CA GLY A 125 13.21 -11.27 30.78
C GLY A 125 13.16 -12.18 32.01
N SER A 126 13.92 -13.27 31.93
CA SER A 126 13.97 -14.31 32.94
C SER A 126 14.59 -13.79 34.24
N ASP A 127 13.75 -13.31 35.16
CA ASP A 127 14.07 -13.37 36.59
C ASP A 127 13.56 -14.72 37.10
N VAL A 128 14.36 -15.76 36.90
CA VAL A 128 14.23 -17.01 37.66
C VAL A 128 14.70 -16.68 39.08
N VAL A 129 13.76 -16.33 39.93
CA VAL A 129 13.99 -16.27 41.38
C VAL A 129 14.09 -17.72 41.85
N ASP A 130 15.31 -18.14 42.17
CA ASP A 130 15.62 -19.39 42.85
C ASP A 130 14.92 -19.41 44.22
N PRO A 131 13.98 -20.34 44.51
CA PRO A 131 13.16 -20.26 45.71
C PRO A 131 13.72 -21.10 46.86
N TYR A 132 15.03 -21.12 47.13
CA TYR A 132 15.54 -21.78 48.35
C TYR A 132 16.82 -21.13 48.90
N ASP A 133 16.69 -20.09 49.71
CA ASP A 133 17.59 -19.97 50.87
C ASP A 133 16.82 -19.40 52.07
N THR A 134 16.70 -20.23 53.10
CA THR A 134 15.97 -19.95 54.32
C THR A 134 16.97 -19.73 55.43
N THR A 135 17.45 -18.49 55.59
CA THR A 135 18.03 -18.03 56.86
C THR A 135 17.60 -16.58 57.13
N LEU A 136 16.99 -16.34 58.30
CA LEU A 136 16.69 -15.04 58.89
C LEU A 136 17.32 -15.03 60.30
N PRO A 137 17.64 -13.87 60.92
CA PRO A 137 17.92 -12.55 60.35
C PRO A 137 19.18 -11.89 60.97
N GLU A 138 20.09 -11.36 60.17
CA GLU A 138 20.97 -10.26 60.64
C GLU A 138 20.51 -8.98 59.95
N LYS A 139 20.30 -7.93 60.74
CA LYS A 139 19.66 -6.67 60.35
C LYS A 139 20.67 -5.79 59.59
N PRO A 140 20.58 -5.61 58.26
CA PRO A 140 21.48 -4.72 57.54
C PRO A 140 20.78 -3.37 57.36
N GLN A 141 21.56 -2.31 57.56
CA GLN A 141 21.18 -0.92 57.46
C GLN A 141 20.48 -0.58 56.12
N PRO A 142 19.63 0.46 56.08
CA PRO A 142 19.03 0.92 54.84
C PRO A 142 20.12 1.44 53.88
N GLN A 143 20.55 0.58 52.96
CA GLN A 143 21.22 1.04 51.75
C GLN A 143 20.20 1.78 50.90
N PRO A 144 20.53 2.93 50.30
CA PRO A 144 19.70 3.54 49.27
C PRO A 144 19.57 2.51 48.15
N GLN A 145 18.39 1.91 48.03
CA GLN A 145 18.06 1.10 46.88
C GLN A 145 18.28 1.99 45.66
N ALA A 146 19.22 1.61 44.79
CA ALA A 146 19.29 2.20 43.46
C ALA A 146 17.88 2.03 42.88
N ARG A 147 17.17 3.15 42.77
CA ARG A 147 15.87 3.19 42.12
C ARG A 147 16.16 2.72 40.70
N VAL A 148 15.80 1.48 40.39
CA VAL A 148 15.62 1.06 39.00
C VAL A 148 14.57 2.02 38.51
N GLU A 149 14.99 3.03 37.75
CA GLU A 149 14.08 3.93 37.06
C GLU A 149 13.26 3.04 36.15
N ARG A 150 12.03 2.70 36.61
CA ARG A 150 11.04 2.06 35.76
C ARG A 150 10.93 2.95 34.55
N ALA A 151 11.39 2.48 33.40
CA ALA A 151 11.16 3.16 32.14
C ALA A 151 9.66 3.43 32.06
N SER A 152 9.29 4.71 32.14
CA SER A 152 7.89 5.12 32.20
C SER A 152 7.31 5.02 30.80
N GLY A 153 6.52 3.99 30.54
CA GLY A 153 5.93 3.79 29.23
C GLY A 153 5.49 2.36 28.97
N ALA A 154 5.00 2.14 27.76
CA ALA A 154 4.75 0.81 27.20
C ALA A 154 5.67 0.60 25.99
N PRO A 155 5.98 -0.64 25.60
CA PRO A 155 6.88 -0.92 24.48
C PRO A 155 6.28 -0.38 23.19
N CYS A 156 7.08 0.32 22.39
CA CYS A 156 6.70 0.82 21.09
C CYS A 156 7.31 -0.05 20.00
N LEU A 157 6.48 -0.71 19.20
CA LEU A 157 6.92 -1.62 18.15
C LEU A 157 6.54 -1.06 16.77
N ARG A 158 7.42 -1.18 15.79
CA ARG A 158 7.13 -0.90 14.37
C ARG A 158 7.01 -2.21 13.60
N PHE A 159 5.99 -2.36 12.77
CA PHE A 159 5.92 -3.47 11.83
C PHE A 159 6.63 -3.10 10.51
N THR A 160 7.63 -3.87 10.10
CA THR A 160 8.29 -3.68 8.79
C THR A 160 8.58 -5.00 8.12
N GLY A 161 8.20 -5.13 6.85
CA GLY A 161 8.33 -6.39 6.11
C GLY A 161 7.37 -7.43 6.69
N SER A 162 7.89 -8.27 7.58
CA SER A 162 7.14 -9.35 8.25
C SER A 162 7.33 -9.38 9.77
N ASP A 163 8.12 -8.46 10.34
CA ASP A 163 8.56 -8.53 11.73
C ASP A 163 8.24 -7.25 12.51
N TRP A 164 8.17 -7.41 13.82
CA TRP A 164 8.05 -6.34 14.80
C TRP A 164 9.43 -5.90 15.28
N ARG A 165 9.74 -4.61 15.14
CA ARG A 165 10.97 -4.00 15.65
C ARG A 165 10.68 -3.14 16.87
N ASP A 166 11.37 -3.40 17.97
CA ASP A 166 11.25 -2.61 19.21
C ASP A 166 11.99 -1.27 19.08
N LEU A 167 11.31 -0.19 19.46
CA LEU A 167 11.81 1.19 19.51
C LEU A 167 12.03 1.67 20.95
N GLY A 168 11.73 0.83 21.95
CA GLY A 168 11.87 1.11 23.37
C GLY A 168 10.56 1.47 24.07
N GLN A 169 10.67 1.80 25.35
CA GLN A 169 9.55 2.16 26.22
C GLN A 169 9.26 3.66 26.11
N MET A 170 8.02 4.03 25.81
CA MET A 170 7.62 5.44 25.71
C MET A 170 6.11 5.64 25.95
N SER A 171 5.66 6.90 25.98
CA SER A 171 4.22 7.22 26.02
C SER A 171 3.55 6.94 24.67
N LEU A 172 2.21 6.85 24.65
CA LEU A 172 1.45 6.62 23.43
C LEU A 172 1.75 7.68 22.36
N ASN A 173 1.72 8.96 22.76
CA ASN A 173 1.97 10.08 21.84
C ASN A 173 3.39 10.03 21.28
N GLN A 174 4.40 9.73 22.11
CA GLN A 174 5.78 9.55 21.66
C GLN A 174 5.92 8.38 20.69
N CYS A 175 5.21 7.27 20.93
CA CYS A 175 5.21 6.13 20.03
C CYS A 175 4.60 6.48 18.66
N VAL A 176 3.47 7.20 18.62
CA VAL A 176 2.88 7.67 17.36
C VAL A 176 3.85 8.57 16.59
N GLN A 177 4.50 9.52 17.26
CA GLN A 177 5.47 10.41 16.63
C GLN A 177 6.68 9.64 16.09
N ALA A 178 7.27 8.75 16.90
CA ALA A 178 8.42 7.94 16.52
C ALA A 178 8.11 7.00 15.34
N LEU A 179 6.87 6.49 15.28
CA LEU A 179 6.43 5.59 14.22
C LEU A 179 6.13 6.32 12.92
N TYR A 180 5.42 7.46 12.95
CA TYR A 180 4.68 7.97 11.80
C TYR A 180 4.92 9.43 11.44
N ALA A 181 5.63 10.21 12.26
CA ALA A 181 5.88 11.62 11.95
C ALA A 181 6.64 11.77 10.62
N GLY A 182 6.17 12.68 9.77
CA GLY A 182 6.76 12.92 8.44
C GLY A 182 6.46 11.84 7.39
N THR A 183 5.66 10.83 7.73
CA THR A 183 5.31 9.73 6.83
C THR A 183 3.85 9.84 6.41
N CYS A 184 3.61 10.04 5.11
CA CYS A 184 2.27 9.95 4.53
C CYS A 184 2.09 8.61 3.83
N VAL A 185 0.93 7.99 4.01
CA VAL A 185 0.53 6.78 3.31
C VAL A 185 -0.47 7.10 2.21
N ARG A 186 -0.42 6.31 1.12
CA ARG A 186 -1.33 6.47 -0.01
C ARG A 186 -2.69 5.82 0.32
N PRO A 187 -3.77 6.23 -0.38
CA PRO A 187 -5.01 5.43 -0.38
C PRO A 187 -4.72 3.96 -0.68
N GLY A 188 -5.38 3.05 0.05
CA GLY A 188 -5.17 1.60 -0.03
C GLY A 188 -4.03 1.06 0.83
N ASP A 189 -3.06 1.89 1.21
CA ASP A 189 -1.92 1.50 2.05
C ASP A 189 -2.20 1.75 3.54
N ALA A 190 -1.55 0.95 4.39
CA ALA A 190 -1.47 1.21 5.82
C ALA A 190 -0.08 0.85 6.39
N GLN A 191 0.38 1.60 7.38
CA GLN A 191 1.53 1.23 8.20
C GLN A 191 1.10 0.87 9.61
N TYR A 192 1.81 -0.08 10.21
CA TYR A 192 1.42 -0.68 11.48
C TYR A 192 2.50 -0.53 12.55
N GLY A 193 2.03 -0.40 13.78
CA GLY A 193 2.82 -0.20 14.98
C GLY A 193 2.08 -0.74 16.20
N ARG A 194 2.76 -0.83 17.35
CA ARG A 194 2.11 -1.13 18.63
C ARG A 194 2.63 -0.25 19.74
N HIS A 195 1.76 0.01 20.70
CA HIS A 195 2.09 0.60 21.98
C HIS A 195 1.53 -0.30 23.09
N GLY A 196 2.39 -1.10 23.71
CA GLY A 196 1.96 -2.17 24.61
C GLY A 196 1.00 -3.14 23.93
N ASN A 197 -0.27 -3.13 24.34
CA ASN A 197 -1.32 -3.98 23.78
C ASN A 197 -2.15 -3.31 22.67
N LEU A 198 -1.96 -2.00 22.45
CA LEU A 198 -2.67 -1.26 21.40
C LEU A 198 -1.97 -1.48 20.06
N THR A 199 -2.71 -1.92 19.04
CA THR A 199 -2.28 -1.83 17.64
C THR A 199 -2.56 -0.41 17.15
N LEU A 200 -1.54 0.21 16.55
CA LEU A 200 -1.62 1.49 15.88
C LEU A 200 -1.57 1.27 14.38
N ARG A 201 -2.42 1.98 13.64
CA ARG A 201 -2.48 1.92 12.18
C ARG A 201 -2.47 3.32 11.59
N LEU A 202 -1.47 3.65 10.80
CA LEU A 202 -1.43 4.86 9.98
C LEU A 202 -2.16 4.59 8.66
N VAL A 203 -3.17 5.40 8.38
CA VAL A 203 -3.95 5.42 7.13
C VAL A 203 -3.96 6.84 6.59
N PRO A 204 -4.43 7.10 5.36
CA PRO A 204 -4.39 8.45 4.81
C PRO A 204 -5.01 9.46 5.77
N ARG A 205 -4.20 10.46 6.15
CA ARG A 205 -4.57 11.60 6.97
C ARG A 205 -4.94 11.31 8.43
N ARG A 206 -4.69 10.12 8.98
CA ARG A 206 -4.95 9.84 10.41
C ARG A 206 -4.24 8.60 10.92
N VAL A 207 -4.05 8.54 12.23
CA VAL A 207 -3.67 7.33 12.96
C VAL A 207 -4.89 6.79 13.71
N GLU A 208 -5.07 5.49 13.64
CA GLU A 208 -6.12 4.74 14.30
C GLU A 208 -5.52 3.77 15.31
N GLN A 209 -6.29 3.43 16.35
CA GLN A 209 -5.92 2.48 17.38
C GLN A 209 -6.93 1.35 17.51
N SER A 210 -6.45 0.16 17.87
CA SER A 210 -7.28 -1.01 18.13
C SER A 210 -6.73 -1.82 19.31
N ASN A 211 -7.62 -2.35 20.14
CA ASN A 211 -7.27 -3.29 21.22
C ASN A 211 -7.44 -4.75 20.80
N ASP A 212 -8.23 -5.02 19.77
CA ASP A 212 -8.63 -6.36 19.31
C ASP A 212 -8.10 -6.67 17.89
N ASN A 213 -7.26 -5.79 17.33
CA ASN A 213 -6.69 -5.86 15.99
C ASN A 213 -7.73 -5.99 14.86
N THR A 214 -9.00 -5.67 15.12
CA THR A 214 -10.11 -5.79 14.17
C THR A 214 -10.93 -4.52 14.10
N ARG A 215 -11.21 -3.89 15.25
CA ARG A 215 -11.95 -2.63 15.33
C ARG A 215 -11.00 -1.48 15.59
N PHE A 216 -10.85 -0.62 14.59
CA PHE A 216 -9.98 0.56 14.63
C PHE A 216 -10.79 1.83 14.88
N ARG A 217 -10.30 2.67 15.79
CA ARG A 217 -10.88 3.97 16.14
C ARG A 217 -9.86 5.05 15.89
N ILE A 218 -10.29 6.22 15.44
CA ILE A 218 -9.39 7.36 15.21
C ILE A 218 -8.75 7.77 16.55
N LEU A 219 -7.43 7.83 16.58
CA LEU A 219 -6.65 8.35 17.70
C LEU A 219 -6.27 9.81 17.45
N ALA A 220 -5.76 10.13 16.25
CA ALA A 220 -5.43 11.49 15.88
C ALA A 220 -5.45 11.72 14.36
N ASP A 221 -5.81 12.93 13.95
CA ASP A 221 -5.70 13.38 12.57
C ASP A 221 -4.26 13.77 12.23
N GLN A 222 -3.87 13.48 10.99
CA GLN A 222 -2.60 13.86 10.41
C GLN A 222 -2.81 15.03 9.44
N ASP A 223 -2.01 16.08 9.54
CA ASP A 223 -2.11 17.26 8.67
C ASP A 223 -1.54 17.01 7.26
N ARG A 224 -1.42 18.06 6.44
CA ARG A 224 -0.89 17.93 5.07
C ARG A 224 0.63 17.76 5.02
N SER A 225 1.34 18.08 6.10
CA SER A 225 2.78 17.88 6.28
C SER A 225 3.13 16.54 6.94
N CYS A 226 2.16 15.62 6.99
CA CYS A 226 2.31 14.30 7.61
C CYS A 226 2.67 14.38 9.11
N GLN A 227 2.20 15.43 9.81
CA GLN A 227 2.41 15.63 11.24
C GLN A 227 1.11 15.41 12.03
N PHE A 228 1.23 15.27 13.35
CA PHE A 228 0.10 15.12 14.27
C PHE A 228 0.05 16.29 15.27
N PRO A 229 -0.45 17.48 14.87
CA PRO A 229 -0.46 18.67 15.73
C PRO A 229 -1.21 18.47 17.06
N SER A 230 -2.26 17.65 17.07
CA SER A 230 -3.05 17.36 18.27
C SER A 230 -2.31 16.55 19.33
N LEU A 231 -1.18 15.91 18.96
CA LEU A 231 -0.38 15.06 19.86
C LEU A 231 0.86 15.77 20.42
N ASN A 232 1.11 17.03 20.03
CA ASN A 232 2.25 17.84 20.48
C ASN A 232 1.98 18.63 21.77
N GLY A 233 0.86 18.35 22.44
CA GLY A 233 0.42 19.02 23.68
C GLY A 233 0.64 18.19 24.93
#